data_AF-A0A1H6IJD2-F1
#
_entry.id   AF-A0A1H6IJD2-F1
#
_cell.length_a   1.000
_cell.length_b   1.000
_cell.length_c   1.000
_cell.angle_alpha   90.00
_cell.angle_beta   90.00
_cell.angle_gamma   90.00
#
_symmetry.space_group_name_H-M   'P 1'
#
loop_
_entity.id
_entity.type
_entity.pdbx_description
1 polymer ?
#
loop_
_entity_poly.entity_id
_entity_poly.type
_entity_poly.pdbx_seq_one_letter_code
_entity_poly.pdbx_strand_id
1 'polypeptide(L)'
;MNIYKKTQALFFIIYSLFMFSQPSIPVYTLPRIKSNITLPVSLPVSEINNLINQSVKGVLYEDQSYTDNNNDQFKVRVEKPGNIAIKSLSNNRLMISVPLKIWAEKGYGTLGYYMYQDTNFNLIMNFITSLAATPDWKLNTKTTTAGFVWTQKPVLDYGKVKIPIASFIESTLKEQQGKFTTIIDQQIKTKFNLQPYLVMAWNQFSKPINVSEEYNTWLKITPQNTYMTPLQVFQDKIKTTIGIDLYSETFVGQVPLATRDVNTVPNFILNPNLQNVFNLQTTANISFDEATRLAKQQFQDKEFPMSSEEKKVKITDISVYQEKENIVIEAHTTGEVNGTAFIKGKPYYSAEEHKIKLNVTDFNLKTKNFFQN
;
A
#
# COMPACT_ATOMS: atom_id res chain seq x y z
N MET A 1 37.59 -62.15 5.56
CA MET A 1 36.34 -62.15 4.78
C MET A 1 35.16 -61.94 5.77
N ASN A 2 35.00 -60.78 6.41
CA ASN A 2 34.86 -59.38 5.98
C ASN A 2 33.47 -58.96 5.45
N ILE A 3 32.37 -59.52 6.01
CA ILE A 3 31.01 -59.02 5.73
C ILE A 3 30.16 -58.81 7.00
N TYR A 4 30.44 -59.44 8.15
CA TYR A 4 29.56 -59.35 9.32
C TYR A 4 29.86 -58.25 10.35
N LYS A 5 30.96 -57.50 10.23
CA LYS A 5 31.31 -56.41 11.17
C LYS A 5 30.91 -55.01 10.71
N LYS A 6 30.38 -54.84 9.49
CA LYS A 6 30.04 -53.52 8.92
C LYS A 6 28.58 -53.09 9.07
N THR A 7 27.67 -54.00 9.45
CA THR A 7 26.23 -53.70 9.52
C THR A 7 25.72 -53.31 10.91
N GLN A 8 26.45 -53.62 11.99
CA GLN A 8 26.08 -53.15 13.34
C GLN A 8 26.64 -51.77 13.69
N ALA A 9 27.70 -51.31 13.02
CA ALA A 9 28.20 -49.94 13.19
C ALA A 9 27.33 -48.88 12.48
N LEU A 10 26.59 -49.26 11.43
CA LEU A 10 25.68 -48.34 10.73
C LEU A 10 24.32 -48.18 11.44
N PHE A 11 23.89 -49.18 12.22
CA PHE A 11 22.63 -49.09 12.99
C PHE A 11 22.78 -48.31 14.30
N PHE A 12 24.01 -48.09 14.78
CA PHE A 12 24.28 -47.28 15.97
C PHE A 12 24.53 -45.79 15.67
N ILE A 13 24.75 -45.41 14.40
CA ILE A 13 24.94 -44.00 14.01
C ILE A 13 23.60 -43.32 13.63
N ILE A 14 22.51 -44.08 13.47
CA ILE A 14 21.17 -43.52 13.22
C ILE A 14 20.42 -43.21 14.53
N TYR A 15 20.89 -43.72 15.68
CA TYR A 15 20.25 -43.48 16.98
C TYR A 15 20.88 -42.36 17.82
N SER A 16 21.96 -41.72 17.35
CA SER A 16 22.63 -40.63 18.07
C SER A 16 22.30 -39.23 17.55
N LEU A 17 21.32 -39.09 16.65
CA LEU A 17 20.60 -37.82 16.47
C LEU A 17 19.63 -37.67 17.65
N PHE A 18 20.21 -37.47 18.84
CA PHE A 18 19.52 -36.78 19.91
C PHE A 18 19.00 -35.48 19.31
N MET A 19 17.69 -35.45 19.10
CA MET A 19 16.77 -34.41 19.54
C MET A 19 17.49 -33.28 20.29
N PHE A 20 18.21 -32.42 19.58
CA PHE A 20 18.23 -31.01 19.93
C PHE A 20 16.86 -30.49 19.50
N SER A 21 15.83 -30.80 20.30
CA SER A 21 14.66 -29.93 20.31
C SER A 21 15.22 -28.59 20.75
N GLN A 22 15.36 -27.65 19.80
CA GLN A 22 15.48 -26.24 20.17
C GLN A 22 14.40 -26.00 21.22
N PRO A 23 14.71 -25.39 22.38
CA PRO A 23 13.67 -25.01 23.32
C PRO A 23 12.64 -24.25 22.50
N SER A 24 11.42 -24.79 22.43
CA SER A 24 10.32 -24.15 21.72
C SER A 24 10.18 -22.78 22.36
N ILE A 25 10.60 -21.73 21.67
CA ILE A 25 10.42 -20.36 22.14
C ILE A 25 8.91 -20.24 22.35
N PRO A 26 8.43 -20.06 23.60
CA PRO A 26 7.00 -19.99 23.85
C PRO A 26 6.44 -18.87 22.99
N VAL A 27 5.56 -19.24 22.06
CA VAL A 27 4.84 -18.26 21.24
C VAL A 27 3.79 -17.66 22.15
N TYR A 28 4.15 -16.58 22.84
CA TYR A 28 3.21 -15.80 23.62
C TYR A 28 2.15 -15.23 22.66
N THR A 29 0.93 -15.75 22.74
CA THR A 29 -0.20 -15.19 22.01
C THR A 29 -0.72 -13.99 22.79
N LEU A 30 -0.28 -12.80 22.39
CA LEU A 30 -0.80 -11.56 22.94
C LEU A 30 -2.28 -11.39 22.56
N PRO A 31 -3.10 -10.77 23.43
CA PRO A 31 -4.46 -10.42 23.05
C PRO A 31 -4.41 -9.49 21.84
N ARG A 32 -5.07 -9.89 20.76
CA ARG A 32 -5.13 -9.09 19.54
C ARG A 32 -6.34 -8.18 19.60
N ILE A 33 -6.08 -6.88 19.72
CA ILE A 33 -7.12 -5.87 19.81
C ILE A 33 -7.46 -5.39 18.40
N LYS A 34 -8.73 -5.50 18.03
CA LYS A 34 -9.20 -5.03 16.73
C LYS A 34 -9.06 -3.51 16.65
N SER A 35 -8.39 -3.07 15.60
CA SER A 35 -8.20 -1.66 15.25
C SER A 35 -8.85 -1.39 13.90
N ASN A 36 -9.21 -0.12 13.66
CA ASN A 36 -9.74 0.32 12.38
C ASN A 36 -9.11 1.67 12.03
N ILE A 37 -8.60 1.76 10.82
CA ILE A 37 -8.09 3.01 10.26
C ILE A 37 -8.80 3.30 8.95
N THR A 38 -9.07 4.56 8.68
CA THR A 38 -9.51 5.02 7.36
C THR A 38 -8.57 6.05 6.77
N LEU A 39 -8.34 5.91 5.47
CA LEU A 39 -7.41 6.73 4.69
C LEU A 39 -8.19 7.39 3.55
N PRO A 40 -8.41 8.71 3.61
CA PRO A 40 -8.96 9.44 2.48
C PRO A 40 -7.92 9.52 1.35
N VAL A 41 -8.32 9.13 0.15
CA VAL A 41 -7.51 9.21 -1.07
C VAL A 41 -8.12 10.23 -2.01
N SER A 42 -7.28 11.10 -2.57
CA SER A 42 -7.69 12.09 -3.54
C SER A 42 -6.69 12.18 -4.69
N LEU A 43 -7.16 11.94 -5.90
CA LEU A 43 -6.39 12.03 -7.13
C LEU A 43 -6.87 13.21 -7.97
N PRO A 44 -6.03 14.21 -8.24
CA PRO A 44 -6.37 15.30 -9.15
C PRO A 44 -6.59 14.79 -10.57
N VAL A 45 -7.64 15.29 -11.25
CA VAL A 45 -7.91 14.95 -12.65
C VAL A 45 -6.77 15.44 -13.57
N SER A 46 -6.05 16.49 -13.18
CA SER A 46 -4.86 16.96 -13.89
C SER A 46 -3.75 15.91 -13.99
N GLU A 47 -3.57 15.07 -12.97
CA GLU A 47 -2.55 13.99 -13.01
C GLU A 47 -2.91 12.94 -14.06
N ILE A 48 -4.18 12.55 -14.12
CA ILE A 48 -4.69 11.64 -15.16
C ILE A 48 -4.50 12.26 -16.54
N ASN A 49 -4.79 13.55 -16.67
CA ASN A 49 -4.62 14.27 -17.92
C ASN A 49 -3.15 14.30 -18.38
N ASN A 50 -2.22 14.53 -17.46
CA ASN A 50 -0.78 14.52 -17.74
C ASN A 50 -0.30 13.14 -18.19
N LEU A 51 -0.68 12.08 -17.47
CA LEU A 51 -0.30 10.70 -17.79
C LEU A 51 -0.80 10.27 -19.18
N ILE A 52 -2.04 10.62 -19.53
CA ILE A 52 -2.62 10.31 -20.84
C ILE A 52 -1.87 11.04 -21.96
N ASN A 53 -1.58 12.33 -21.79
CA ASN A 53 -0.88 13.11 -22.82
C ASN A 53 0.61 12.77 -22.94
N GLN A 54 1.21 12.19 -21.91
CA GLN A 54 2.55 11.60 -22.00
C GLN A 54 2.56 10.28 -22.78
N SER A 55 1.48 9.50 -22.66
CA SER A 55 1.36 8.16 -23.26
C SER A 55 0.83 8.19 -24.69
N VAL A 56 -0.07 9.10 -25.01
CA VAL A 56 -0.70 9.24 -26.33
C VAL A 56 -0.09 10.46 -27.03
N LYS A 57 0.69 10.25 -28.10
CA LYS A 57 1.39 11.31 -28.83
C LYS A 57 1.35 11.08 -30.34
N GLY A 58 1.34 12.17 -31.11
CA GLY A 58 1.51 12.13 -32.57
C GLY A 58 0.35 11.49 -33.33
N VAL A 59 0.68 10.58 -34.24
CA VAL A 59 -0.27 9.85 -35.10
C VAL A 59 -0.99 8.80 -34.27
N LEU A 60 -2.33 8.88 -34.25
CA LEU A 60 -3.19 7.92 -33.56
C LEU A 60 -3.58 6.74 -34.44
N TYR A 61 -3.73 6.99 -35.74
CA TYR A 61 -4.09 5.99 -36.73
C TYR A 61 -3.62 6.45 -38.11
N GLU A 62 -3.16 5.52 -38.92
CA GLU A 62 -2.70 5.79 -40.27
C GLU A 62 -2.96 4.59 -41.18
N ASP A 63 -3.61 4.85 -42.29
CA ASP A 63 -3.81 3.98 -43.43
C ASP A 63 -3.24 4.67 -44.67
N GLN A 64 -2.30 4.00 -45.33
CA GLN A 64 -1.53 4.50 -46.46
C GLN A 64 -1.66 3.58 -47.70
N SER A 65 -2.66 2.68 -47.71
CA SER A 65 -2.93 1.80 -48.84
C SER A 65 -4.28 2.14 -49.47
N TYR A 66 -4.42 1.89 -50.78
CA TYR A 66 -5.71 2.02 -51.48
C TYR A 66 -6.37 0.64 -51.73
N THR A 67 -5.62 -0.43 -51.52
CA THR A 67 -5.93 -1.78 -52.00
C THR A 67 -6.34 -2.74 -50.89
N ASP A 68 -6.09 -2.38 -49.64
CA ASP A 68 -6.56 -3.07 -48.45
C ASP A 68 -8.04 -2.75 -48.19
N ASN A 69 -8.60 -3.37 -47.15
CA ASN A 69 -10.01 -3.21 -46.75
C ASN A 69 -11.01 -3.39 -47.91
N ASN A 70 -10.77 -4.39 -48.75
CA ASN A 70 -11.52 -4.68 -49.99
C ASN A 70 -11.40 -3.60 -51.06
N ASN A 71 -10.18 -3.08 -51.27
CA ASN A 71 -9.87 -2.11 -52.32
C ASN A 71 -10.75 -0.85 -52.22
N ASP A 72 -10.84 -0.29 -51.02
CA ASP A 72 -11.71 0.84 -50.68
C ASP A 72 -11.25 2.18 -51.26
N GLN A 73 -10.04 2.21 -51.85
CA GLN A 73 -9.41 3.38 -52.43
C GLN A 73 -9.29 4.55 -51.43
N PHE A 74 -9.05 4.25 -50.16
CA PHE A 74 -9.12 5.22 -49.09
C PHE A 74 -7.86 5.23 -48.23
N LYS A 75 -7.23 6.41 -48.12
CA LYS A 75 -6.15 6.66 -47.17
C LYS A 75 -6.63 7.62 -46.10
N VAL A 76 -6.14 7.43 -44.89
CA VAL A 76 -6.46 8.33 -43.79
C VAL A 76 -5.31 8.41 -42.80
N ARG A 77 -5.05 9.61 -42.32
CA ARG A 77 -4.09 9.86 -41.25
C ARG A 77 -4.77 10.69 -40.17
N VAL A 78 -4.80 10.15 -38.96
CA VAL A 78 -5.40 10.77 -37.78
C VAL A 78 -4.30 11.14 -36.81
N GLU A 79 -4.15 12.42 -36.54
CA GLU A 79 -3.16 12.97 -35.63
C GLU A 79 -3.83 13.62 -34.43
N LYS A 80 -3.13 13.63 -33.31
CA LYS A 80 -3.49 14.39 -32.12
C LYS A 80 -2.67 15.69 -32.06
N PRO A 81 -3.19 16.83 -32.56
CA PRO A 81 -2.44 18.09 -32.65
C PRO A 81 -2.27 18.80 -31.30
N GLY A 82 -3.00 18.39 -30.25
CA GLY A 82 -2.98 19.05 -28.95
C GLY A 82 -3.16 18.07 -27.79
N ASN A 83 -3.30 18.59 -26.58
CA ASN A 83 -3.55 17.75 -25.42
C ASN A 83 -5.01 17.27 -25.40
N ILE A 84 -5.22 15.98 -25.08
CA ILE A 84 -6.52 15.51 -24.58
C ILE A 84 -6.82 16.32 -23.34
N ALA A 85 -8.08 16.75 -23.18
CA ALA A 85 -8.54 17.46 -21.99
C ALA A 85 -9.52 16.59 -21.24
N ILE A 86 -9.35 16.51 -19.92
CA ILE A 86 -10.28 15.80 -19.03
C ILE A 86 -10.83 16.79 -18.02
N LYS A 87 -12.15 16.83 -17.88
CA LYS A 87 -12.85 17.70 -16.92
C LYS A 87 -13.84 16.91 -16.08
N SER A 88 -14.00 17.30 -14.82
CA SER A 88 -15.06 16.75 -13.99
C SER A 88 -16.45 17.18 -14.46
N LEU A 89 -17.41 16.26 -14.38
CA LEU A 89 -18.84 16.50 -14.56
C LEU A 89 -19.59 16.07 -13.30
N SER A 90 -20.85 16.49 -13.21
CA SER A 90 -21.78 15.99 -12.18
C SER A 90 -22.04 14.48 -12.31
N ASN A 91 -22.47 13.88 -11.20
CA ASN A 91 -22.86 12.46 -11.09
C ASN A 91 -21.70 11.49 -11.34
N ASN A 92 -20.51 11.79 -10.81
CA ASN A 92 -19.34 10.90 -10.87
C ASN A 92 -18.87 10.58 -12.31
N ARG A 93 -18.87 11.60 -13.17
CA ARG A 93 -18.52 11.48 -14.60
C ARG A 93 -17.35 12.39 -14.96
N LEU A 94 -16.63 12.01 -16.00
CA LEU A 94 -15.59 12.83 -16.63
C LEU A 94 -15.96 13.10 -18.08
N MET A 95 -15.73 14.34 -18.53
CA MET A 95 -15.71 14.69 -19.95
C MET A 95 -14.29 14.50 -20.47
N ILE A 96 -14.14 13.75 -21.55
CA ILE A 96 -12.88 13.59 -22.29
C ILE A 96 -13.04 14.28 -23.64
N SER A 97 -12.19 15.25 -23.93
CA SER A 97 -12.16 15.97 -25.20
C SER A 97 -10.86 15.66 -25.93
N VAL A 98 -10.96 15.01 -27.09
CA VAL A 98 -9.82 14.59 -27.90
C VAL A 98 -9.73 15.51 -29.13
N PRO A 99 -8.73 16.39 -29.22
CA PRO A 99 -8.49 17.16 -30.43
C PRO A 99 -7.88 16.25 -31.50
N LEU A 100 -8.44 16.28 -32.70
CA LEU A 100 -8.03 15.48 -33.85
C LEU A 100 -7.77 16.37 -35.06
N LYS A 101 -6.69 16.06 -35.78
CA LYS A 101 -6.40 16.53 -37.13
C LYS A 101 -6.45 15.33 -38.05
N ILE A 102 -7.27 15.39 -39.09
CA ILE A 102 -7.51 14.28 -39.99
C ILE A 102 -7.19 14.74 -41.41
N TRP A 103 -6.28 14.01 -42.05
CA TRP A 103 -6.10 14.00 -43.49
C TRP A 103 -6.75 12.74 -44.03
N ALA A 104 -7.52 12.86 -45.10
CA ALA A 104 -8.13 11.72 -45.76
C ALA A 104 -8.13 11.93 -47.26
N GLU A 105 -7.86 10.87 -48.01
CA GLU A 105 -7.84 10.88 -49.46
C GLU A 105 -8.64 9.70 -50.00
N LYS A 106 -9.50 9.97 -50.98
CA LYS A 106 -10.36 8.96 -51.57
C LYS A 106 -10.27 8.96 -53.09
N GLY A 107 -10.14 7.77 -53.66
CA GLY A 107 -10.26 7.52 -55.08
C GLY A 107 -11.71 7.37 -55.52
N TYR A 108 -12.07 8.05 -56.61
CA TYR A 108 -13.36 7.92 -57.28
C TYR A 108 -13.13 7.47 -58.73
N GLY A 109 -13.75 6.36 -59.12
CA GLY A 109 -13.56 5.77 -60.44
C GLY A 109 -13.96 4.29 -60.47
N THR A 110 -13.89 3.67 -61.65
CA THR A 110 -14.22 2.25 -61.87
C THR A 110 -13.22 1.61 -62.84
N LEU A 111 -13.18 0.28 -62.89
CA LEU A 111 -12.37 -0.48 -63.87
C LEU A 111 -10.85 -0.14 -63.86
N GLY A 112 -10.28 0.14 -62.69
CA GLY A 112 -8.84 0.40 -62.52
C GLY A 112 -8.39 1.83 -62.79
N TYR A 113 -9.31 2.74 -63.16
CA TYR A 113 -9.03 4.16 -63.32
C TYR A 113 -9.64 4.94 -62.16
N TYR A 114 -8.81 5.53 -61.31
CA TYR A 114 -9.24 6.30 -60.13
C TYR A 114 -8.67 7.71 -60.17
N MET A 115 -9.51 8.69 -59.87
CA MET A 115 -9.09 10.05 -59.55
C MET A 115 -9.12 10.23 -58.04
N TYR A 116 -8.03 10.72 -57.46
CA TYR A 116 -7.92 10.90 -56.01
C TYR A 116 -8.14 12.36 -55.64
N GLN A 117 -8.90 12.55 -54.57
CA GLN A 117 -9.07 13.86 -53.96
C GLN A 117 -8.90 13.74 -52.46
N ASP A 118 -8.12 14.65 -51.89
CA ASP A 118 -7.87 14.72 -50.46
C ASP A 118 -8.64 15.84 -49.77
N THR A 119 -8.70 15.74 -48.45
CA THR A 119 -9.24 16.76 -47.57
C THR A 119 -8.48 16.77 -46.25
N ASN A 120 -8.43 17.94 -45.63
CA ASN A 120 -7.86 18.15 -44.30
C ASN A 120 -8.89 18.85 -43.42
N PHE A 121 -9.08 18.33 -42.21
CA PHE A 121 -10.03 18.90 -41.27
C PHE A 121 -9.65 18.63 -39.82
N ASN A 122 -10.20 19.45 -38.92
CA ASN A 122 -9.93 19.37 -37.49
C ASN A 122 -11.26 19.33 -36.74
N LEU A 123 -11.29 18.51 -35.70
CA LEU A 123 -12.44 18.43 -34.82
C LEU A 123 -12.03 18.02 -33.40
N ILE A 124 -12.91 18.29 -32.44
CA ILE A 124 -12.79 17.81 -31.07
C ILE A 124 -13.88 16.76 -30.86
N MET A 125 -13.49 15.50 -30.61
CA MET A 125 -14.43 14.47 -30.20
C MET A 125 -14.61 14.52 -28.69
N ASN A 126 -15.86 14.56 -28.23
CA ASN A 126 -16.20 14.58 -26.82
C ASN A 126 -16.78 13.24 -26.38
N PHE A 127 -16.37 12.76 -25.22
CA PHE A 127 -16.83 11.52 -24.61
C PHE A 127 -17.16 11.76 -23.14
N ILE A 128 -18.16 11.06 -22.63
CA ILE A 128 -18.48 11.05 -21.20
C ILE A 128 -18.19 9.67 -20.67
N THR A 129 -17.38 9.58 -19.61
CA THR A 129 -17.08 8.32 -18.95
C THR A 129 -17.52 8.34 -17.49
N SER A 130 -18.17 7.27 -17.03
CA SER A 130 -18.43 7.03 -15.61
C SER A 130 -17.39 6.10 -15.02
N LEU A 131 -17.00 6.34 -13.77
CA LEU A 131 -15.96 5.58 -13.07
C LEU A 131 -16.54 4.74 -11.93
N ALA A 132 -16.07 3.50 -11.79
CA ALA A 132 -16.33 2.65 -10.65
C ALA A 132 -15.08 1.83 -10.32
N ALA A 133 -14.92 1.43 -9.06
CA ALA A 133 -13.93 0.44 -8.68
C ALA A 133 -14.62 -0.91 -8.46
N THR A 134 -14.04 -1.99 -8.97
CA THR A 134 -14.47 -3.36 -8.68
C THR A 134 -13.73 -3.90 -7.46
N PRO A 135 -14.29 -4.85 -6.69
CA PRO A 135 -13.70 -5.35 -5.44
C PRO A 135 -12.24 -5.84 -5.54
N ASP A 136 -11.82 -6.26 -6.73
CA ASP A 136 -10.43 -6.66 -7.05
C ASP A 136 -9.51 -5.46 -7.37
N TRP A 137 -9.89 -4.27 -6.91
CA TRP A 137 -9.15 -3.01 -7.06
C TRP A 137 -8.92 -2.55 -8.50
N LYS A 138 -9.74 -3.02 -9.45
CA LYS A 138 -9.68 -2.54 -10.84
C LYS A 138 -10.60 -1.36 -11.06
N LEU A 139 -10.15 -0.43 -11.91
CA LEU A 139 -10.98 0.65 -12.42
C LEU A 139 -11.86 0.09 -13.53
N ASN A 140 -13.17 0.23 -13.36
CA ASN A 140 -14.17 -0.06 -14.37
C ASN A 140 -14.72 1.25 -14.92
N THR A 141 -14.70 1.41 -16.24
CA THR A 141 -15.22 2.59 -16.91
C THR A 141 -16.30 2.21 -17.90
N LYS A 142 -17.22 3.15 -18.13
CA LYS A 142 -18.23 3.03 -19.17
C LYS A 142 -18.32 4.35 -19.90
N THR A 143 -17.89 4.34 -21.15
CA THR A 143 -17.79 5.55 -21.97
C THR A 143 -18.94 5.63 -22.96
N THR A 144 -19.51 6.83 -23.11
CA THR A 144 -20.52 7.15 -24.11
C THR A 144 -20.10 8.34 -24.97
N THR A 145 -20.67 8.42 -26.16
CA THR A 145 -20.43 9.53 -27.09
C THR A 145 -21.08 10.82 -26.56
N ALA A 146 -20.38 11.96 -26.68
CA ALA A 146 -20.91 13.28 -26.35
C ALA A 146 -20.81 14.25 -27.54
N GLY A 147 -20.84 13.71 -28.76
CA GLY A 147 -20.77 14.49 -30.00
C GLY A 147 -19.38 15.06 -30.28
N PHE A 148 -19.27 15.78 -31.38
CA PHE A 148 -18.01 16.41 -31.79
C PHE A 148 -18.26 17.83 -32.27
N VAL A 149 -17.19 18.64 -32.26
CA VAL A 149 -17.23 20.03 -32.72
C VAL A 149 -16.17 20.22 -33.79
N TRP A 150 -16.57 20.73 -34.94
CA TRP A 150 -15.65 21.14 -36.01
C TRP A 150 -14.83 22.34 -35.55
N THR A 151 -13.51 22.23 -35.60
CA THR A 151 -12.61 23.39 -35.49
C THR A 151 -12.12 23.83 -36.87
N GLN A 152 -12.11 22.92 -37.84
CA GLN A 152 -11.93 23.21 -39.27
C GLN A 152 -12.77 22.21 -40.08
N LYS A 153 -13.71 22.69 -40.91
CA LYS A 153 -14.59 21.82 -41.70
C LYS A 153 -13.87 21.25 -42.94
N PRO A 154 -14.21 20.02 -43.36
CA PRO A 154 -13.64 19.39 -44.54
C PRO A 154 -14.20 20.00 -45.82
N VAL A 155 -13.30 20.25 -46.77
CA VAL A 155 -13.60 20.79 -48.10
C VAL A 155 -12.77 20.01 -49.12
N LEU A 156 -13.39 19.63 -50.24
CA LEU A 156 -12.69 19.17 -51.43
C LEU A 156 -12.41 20.37 -52.33
N ASP A 157 -11.14 20.59 -52.67
CA ASP A 157 -10.68 21.75 -53.43
C ASP A 157 -10.27 21.34 -54.85
N TYR A 158 -11.10 21.74 -55.82
CA TYR A 158 -10.84 21.55 -57.26
C TYR A 158 -10.39 22.87 -57.91
N GLY A 159 -9.74 23.75 -57.16
CA GLY A 159 -9.30 25.07 -57.58
C GLY A 159 -10.45 26.08 -57.60
N LYS A 160 -11.15 26.19 -58.74
CA LYS A 160 -12.26 27.15 -58.90
C LYS A 160 -13.53 26.73 -58.17
N VAL A 161 -13.65 25.45 -57.82
CA VAL A 161 -14.82 24.88 -57.14
C VAL A 161 -14.37 24.26 -55.83
N LYS A 162 -15.04 24.67 -54.73
CA LYS A 162 -14.79 24.14 -53.38
C LYS A 162 -16.07 23.53 -52.84
N ILE A 163 -16.03 22.22 -52.56
CA ILE A 163 -17.19 21.46 -52.14
C ILE A 163 -17.07 21.15 -50.65
N PRO A 164 -17.89 21.75 -49.77
CA PRO A 164 -17.90 21.39 -48.36
C PRO A 164 -18.51 20.00 -48.18
N ILE A 165 -17.79 19.11 -47.50
CA ILE A 165 -18.23 17.71 -47.34
C ILE A 165 -18.60 17.31 -45.91
N ALA A 166 -18.71 18.30 -45.01
CA ALA A 166 -18.98 18.06 -43.59
C ALA A 166 -20.19 17.15 -43.39
N SER A 167 -21.33 17.49 -44.00
CA SER A 167 -22.60 16.74 -43.90
C SER A 167 -22.52 15.31 -44.42
N PHE A 168 -21.67 15.03 -45.42
CA PHE A 168 -21.53 13.69 -46.00
C PHE A 168 -20.76 12.74 -45.09
N ILE A 169 -19.90 13.26 -44.20
CA ILE A 169 -19.04 12.43 -43.34
C ILE A 169 -19.48 12.42 -41.87
N GLU A 170 -20.51 13.19 -41.49
CA GLU A 170 -20.99 13.22 -40.11
C GLU A 170 -21.46 11.85 -39.59
N SER A 171 -22.14 11.06 -40.43
CA SER A 171 -22.60 9.72 -40.06
C SER A 171 -21.42 8.80 -39.76
N THR A 172 -20.40 8.81 -40.62
CA THR A 172 -19.15 8.08 -40.41
C THR A 172 -18.45 8.52 -39.14
N LEU A 173 -18.34 9.83 -38.88
CA LEU A 173 -17.72 10.33 -37.64
C LEU A 173 -18.50 9.91 -36.39
N LYS A 174 -19.84 9.90 -36.43
CA LYS A 174 -20.68 9.40 -35.33
C LYS A 174 -20.46 7.91 -35.08
N GLU A 175 -20.38 7.11 -36.14
CA GLU A 175 -20.08 5.68 -36.06
C GLU A 175 -18.70 5.44 -35.43
N GLN A 176 -17.67 6.15 -35.91
CA GLN A 176 -16.31 6.05 -35.39
C GLN A 176 -16.25 6.50 -33.93
N GLN A 177 -16.97 7.56 -33.57
CA GLN A 177 -17.10 7.98 -32.18
C GLN A 177 -17.66 6.87 -31.29
N GLY A 178 -18.66 6.12 -31.78
CA GLY A 178 -19.18 4.93 -31.10
C GLY A 178 -18.12 3.85 -30.90
N LYS A 179 -17.30 3.55 -31.92
CA LYS A 179 -16.19 2.58 -31.79
C LYS A 179 -15.13 3.04 -30.81
N PHE A 180 -14.82 4.34 -30.79
CA PHE A 180 -13.83 4.91 -29.87
C PHE A 180 -14.21 4.77 -28.39
N THR A 181 -15.50 4.71 -28.03
CA THR A 181 -15.88 4.50 -26.62
C THR A 181 -15.32 3.19 -26.07
N THR A 182 -15.39 2.12 -26.87
CA THR A 182 -14.88 0.79 -26.50
C THR A 182 -13.36 0.79 -26.42
N ILE A 183 -12.70 1.49 -27.35
CA ILE A 183 -11.24 1.65 -27.35
C ILE A 183 -10.80 2.40 -26.09
N ILE A 184 -11.48 3.49 -25.71
CA ILE A 184 -11.19 4.26 -24.50
C ILE A 184 -11.29 3.36 -23.26
N ASP A 185 -12.40 2.64 -23.10
CA ASP A 185 -12.60 1.76 -21.93
C ASP A 185 -11.55 0.64 -21.88
N GLN A 186 -11.19 0.05 -23.03
CA GLN A 186 -10.16 -0.98 -23.11
C GLN A 186 -8.75 -0.44 -22.82
N GLN A 187 -8.41 0.76 -23.29
CA GLN A 187 -7.12 1.39 -23.00
C GLN A 187 -7.02 1.76 -21.52
N ILE A 188 -8.09 2.28 -20.91
CA ILE A 188 -8.11 2.54 -19.46
C ILE A 188 -7.89 1.22 -18.70
N LYS A 189 -8.64 0.17 -19.03
CA LYS A 189 -8.51 -1.14 -18.37
C LYS A 189 -7.11 -1.76 -18.49
N THR A 190 -6.46 -1.62 -19.65
CA THR A 190 -5.15 -2.25 -19.91
C THR A 190 -3.98 -1.44 -19.37
N LYS A 191 -4.05 -0.10 -19.42
CA LYS A 191 -2.96 0.79 -19.00
C LYS A 191 -3.05 1.17 -17.52
N PHE A 192 -4.24 1.14 -16.92
CA PHE A 192 -4.46 1.52 -15.53
C PHE A 192 -4.55 0.29 -14.62
N ASN A 193 -3.42 -0.41 -14.46
CA ASN A 193 -3.30 -1.52 -13.52
C ASN A 193 -2.66 -1.05 -12.20
N LEU A 194 -3.48 -0.89 -11.15
CA LEU A 194 -3.02 -0.46 -9.84
C LEU A 194 -2.47 -1.61 -8.97
N GLN A 195 -2.72 -2.87 -9.34
CA GLN A 195 -2.36 -4.02 -8.50
C GLN A 195 -0.88 -4.04 -8.08
N PRO A 196 0.11 -3.79 -8.96
CA PRO A 196 1.52 -3.78 -8.53
C PRO A 196 1.83 -2.75 -7.44
N TYR A 197 1.24 -1.55 -7.56
CA TYR A 197 1.42 -0.47 -6.59
C TYR A 197 0.70 -0.77 -5.27
N LEU A 198 -0.49 -1.35 -5.35
CA LEU A 198 -1.26 -1.77 -4.18
C LEU A 198 -0.56 -2.88 -3.42
N VAL A 199 -0.02 -3.89 -4.12
CA VAL A 199 0.76 -4.99 -3.53
C VAL A 199 2.00 -4.45 -2.82
N MET A 200 2.75 -3.55 -3.48
CA MET A 200 3.90 -2.90 -2.87
C MET A 200 3.53 -2.14 -1.60
N ALA A 201 2.47 -1.31 -1.65
CA ALA A 201 2.01 -0.55 -0.51
C ALA A 201 1.51 -1.45 0.63
N TRP A 202 0.76 -2.52 0.31
CA TRP A 202 0.23 -3.48 1.27
C TRP A 202 1.32 -4.25 2.01
N ASN A 203 2.31 -4.77 1.25
CA ASN A 203 3.44 -5.49 1.82
C ASN A 203 4.28 -4.55 2.69
N GLN A 204 4.52 -3.32 2.24
CA GLN A 204 5.24 -2.33 3.04
C GLN A 204 4.48 -1.95 4.32
N PHE A 205 3.16 -1.77 4.25
CA PHE A 205 2.30 -1.48 5.40
C PHE A 205 2.28 -2.63 6.42
N SER A 206 2.45 -3.86 5.96
CA SER A 206 2.44 -5.08 6.80
C SER A 206 3.82 -5.44 7.38
N LYS A 207 4.88 -4.69 7.02
CA LYS A 207 6.21 -4.90 7.58
C LYS A 207 6.30 -4.34 9.01
N PRO A 208 7.06 -5.00 9.91
CA PRO A 208 7.38 -4.45 11.21
C PRO A 208 8.03 -3.06 11.11
N ILE A 209 7.54 -2.12 11.92
CA ILE A 209 8.02 -0.73 11.96
C ILE A 209 8.78 -0.56 13.28
N ASN A 210 10.03 -0.13 13.23
CA ASN A 210 10.74 0.27 14.44
C ASN A 210 10.17 1.62 14.91
N VAL A 211 9.52 1.61 16.08
CA VAL A 211 8.87 2.80 16.66
C VAL A 211 9.68 3.40 17.81
N SER A 212 10.69 2.70 18.32
CA SER A 212 11.67 3.23 19.26
C SER A 212 12.99 2.48 19.19
N GLU A 213 14.05 3.15 18.76
CA GLU A 213 15.39 2.56 18.73
C GLU A 213 15.96 2.40 20.14
N GLU A 214 15.71 3.36 21.05
CA GLU A 214 16.19 3.34 22.44
C GLU A 214 15.75 2.08 23.20
N TYR A 215 14.48 1.70 23.04
CA TYR A 215 13.89 0.53 23.70
C TYR A 215 13.83 -0.70 22.77
N ASN A 216 14.34 -0.60 21.55
CA ASN A 216 14.22 -1.62 20.51
C ASN A 216 12.76 -2.10 20.35
N THR A 217 11.84 -1.15 20.21
CA THR A 217 10.40 -1.41 20.15
C THR A 217 9.90 -1.43 18.72
N TRP A 218 9.22 -2.50 18.36
CA TRP A 218 8.70 -2.76 17.02
C TRP A 218 7.19 -2.89 17.02
N LEU A 219 6.55 -2.19 16.09
CA LEU A 219 5.13 -2.28 15.81
C LEU A 219 4.90 -3.26 14.67
N LYS A 220 4.08 -4.28 14.91
CA LYS A 220 3.58 -5.21 13.89
C LYS A 220 2.13 -4.90 13.58
N ILE A 221 1.86 -4.68 12.29
CA ILE A 221 0.51 -4.49 11.76
C ILE A 221 0.11 -5.75 10.98
N THR A 222 -1.06 -6.29 11.27
CA THR A 222 -1.65 -7.41 10.55
C THR A 222 -3.02 -7.01 10.01
N PRO A 223 -3.11 -6.53 8.75
CA PRO A 223 -4.39 -6.19 8.14
C PRO A 223 -5.31 -7.42 8.03
N GLN A 224 -6.62 -7.20 8.08
CA GLN A 224 -7.65 -8.25 8.05
C GLN A 224 -8.62 -8.03 6.88
N ASN A 225 -9.43 -6.98 6.96
CA ASN A 225 -10.42 -6.62 5.94
C ASN A 225 -10.11 -5.26 5.36
N THR A 226 -10.45 -5.08 4.09
CA THR A 226 -10.39 -3.78 3.43
C THR A 226 -11.77 -3.35 2.99
N TYR A 227 -12.00 -2.04 3.04
CA TYR A 227 -13.24 -1.41 2.65
C TYR A 227 -12.94 -0.22 1.77
N MET A 228 -13.89 0.16 0.94
CA MET A 228 -13.76 1.32 0.07
C MET A 228 -15.10 2.03 -0.08
N THR A 229 -15.11 3.35 -0.02
CA THR A 229 -16.28 4.13 -0.45
C THR A 229 -16.34 4.19 -1.98
N PRO A 230 -17.52 4.29 -2.60
CA PRO A 230 -17.63 4.51 -4.04
C PRO A 230 -16.74 5.67 -4.50
N LEU A 231 -16.13 5.55 -5.68
CA LEU A 231 -15.40 6.66 -6.29
C LEU A 231 -16.33 7.86 -6.46
N GLN A 232 -15.82 9.05 -6.16
CA GLN A 232 -16.55 10.31 -6.30
C GLN A 232 -15.70 11.33 -7.06
N VAL A 233 -16.19 11.79 -8.20
CA VAL A 233 -15.64 12.96 -8.90
C VAL A 233 -16.23 14.23 -8.29
N PHE A 234 -15.38 15.06 -7.70
CA PHE A 234 -15.76 16.35 -7.12
C PHE A 234 -14.61 17.36 -7.19
N GLN A 235 -14.90 18.59 -7.66
CA GLN A 235 -13.92 19.69 -7.78
C GLN A 235 -12.63 19.27 -8.49
N ASP A 236 -12.75 18.69 -9.70
CA ASP A 236 -11.62 18.19 -10.49
C ASP A 236 -10.70 17.19 -9.75
N LYS A 237 -11.26 16.44 -8.80
CA LYS A 237 -10.59 15.36 -8.09
C LYS A 237 -11.46 14.11 -8.09
N ILE A 238 -10.83 12.95 -8.18
CA ILE A 238 -11.45 11.66 -7.87
C ILE A 238 -11.11 11.35 -6.41
N LYS A 239 -12.14 11.13 -5.60
CA LYS A 239 -12.04 10.87 -4.17
C LYS A 239 -12.60 9.49 -3.82
N THR A 240 -12.02 8.89 -2.81
CA THR A 240 -12.50 7.67 -2.15
C THR A 240 -11.87 7.59 -0.77
N THR A 241 -12.42 6.76 0.10
CA THR A 241 -11.85 6.46 1.41
C THR A 241 -11.64 4.97 1.49
N ILE A 242 -10.42 4.57 1.85
CA ILE A 242 -10.06 3.18 2.10
C ILE A 242 -10.13 2.93 3.59
N GLY A 243 -10.88 1.93 4.04
CA GLY A 243 -10.89 1.46 5.41
C GLY A 243 -10.12 0.16 5.56
N ILE A 244 -9.42 -0.01 6.68
CA ILE A 244 -8.66 -1.22 6.97
C ILE A 244 -8.95 -1.63 8.41
N ASP A 245 -9.54 -2.83 8.57
CA ASP A 245 -9.53 -3.51 9.86
C ASP A 245 -8.19 -4.21 10.03
N LEU A 246 -7.56 -4.06 11.18
CA LEU A 246 -6.24 -4.63 11.44
C LEU A 246 -6.05 -5.01 12.90
N TYR A 247 -5.03 -5.82 13.14
CA TYR A 247 -4.44 -6.01 14.46
C TYR A 247 -3.12 -5.25 14.54
N SER A 248 -2.87 -4.69 15.72
CA SER A 248 -1.67 -3.94 16.05
C SER A 248 -1.06 -4.52 17.32
N GLU A 249 0.21 -4.91 17.23
CA GLU A 249 0.95 -5.60 18.29
C GLU A 249 2.32 -4.91 18.46
N THR A 250 2.73 -4.60 19.68
CA THR A 250 4.06 -4.03 19.96
C THR A 250 4.97 -5.08 20.61
N PHE A 251 6.20 -5.18 20.11
CA PHE A 251 7.24 -6.10 20.56
C PHE A 251 8.46 -5.30 21.03
N VAL A 252 8.88 -5.48 22.28
CA VAL A 252 10.06 -4.80 22.85
C VAL A 252 11.23 -5.78 22.92
N GLY A 253 12.41 -5.35 22.48
CA GLY A 253 13.66 -6.14 22.52
C GLY A 253 13.82 -7.18 21.42
N GLN A 254 12.74 -7.54 20.71
CA GLN A 254 12.76 -8.50 19.61
C GLN A 254 12.07 -7.96 18.37
N VAL A 255 12.71 -8.15 17.22
CA VAL A 255 12.08 -7.86 15.92
C VAL A 255 11.04 -8.94 15.64
N PRO A 256 9.76 -8.60 15.49
CA PRO A 256 8.74 -9.60 15.22
C PRO A 256 8.91 -10.16 13.80
N LEU A 257 8.55 -11.43 13.62
CA LEU A 257 8.54 -12.04 12.29
C LEU A 257 7.61 -11.24 11.37
N ALA A 258 8.15 -10.86 10.21
CA ALA A 258 7.41 -10.15 9.18
C ALA A 258 6.18 -10.95 8.75
N THR A 259 5.09 -10.22 8.48
CA THR A 259 3.94 -10.80 7.78
C THR A 259 4.39 -11.25 6.39
N ARG A 260 3.90 -12.39 5.92
CA ARG A 260 4.25 -12.90 4.59
C ARG A 260 3.76 -11.91 3.53
N ASP A 261 4.64 -11.57 2.60
CA ASP A 261 4.28 -10.77 1.44
C ASP A 261 3.19 -11.46 0.63
N VAL A 262 2.23 -10.66 0.15
CA VAL A 262 1.19 -11.11 -0.76
C VAL A 262 1.55 -10.74 -2.19
N ASN A 263 1.08 -11.52 -3.16
CA ASN A 263 1.20 -11.20 -4.58
C ASN A 263 -0.04 -10.48 -5.13
N THR A 264 -1.11 -10.42 -4.33
CA THR A 264 -2.38 -9.76 -4.65
C THR A 264 -2.97 -9.19 -3.37
N VAL A 265 -3.44 -7.95 -3.41
CA VAL A 265 -4.12 -7.34 -2.25
C VAL A 265 -5.50 -7.99 -2.07
N PRO A 266 -5.95 -8.28 -0.83
CA PRO A 266 -7.29 -8.79 -0.58
C PRO A 266 -8.37 -7.89 -1.18
N ASN A 267 -9.45 -8.48 -1.71
CA ASN A 267 -10.56 -7.72 -2.25
C ASN A 267 -11.18 -6.81 -1.18
N PHE A 268 -11.61 -5.61 -1.59
CA PHE A 268 -12.32 -4.71 -0.69
C PHE A 268 -13.82 -4.96 -0.67
N ILE A 269 -14.45 -4.57 0.43
CA ILE A 269 -15.91 -4.52 0.60
C ILE A 269 -16.37 -3.08 0.36
N LEU A 270 -17.32 -2.90 -0.56
CA LEU A 270 -17.89 -1.58 -0.81
C LEU A 270 -18.72 -1.13 0.39
N ASN A 271 -18.37 0.00 0.99
CA ASN A 271 -19.09 0.58 2.12
C ASN A 271 -19.21 2.11 1.95
N PRO A 272 -20.38 2.62 1.53
CA PRO A 272 -20.61 4.06 1.35
C PRO A 272 -20.52 4.89 2.64
N ASN A 273 -20.73 4.26 3.79
CA ASN A 273 -20.85 4.91 5.10
C ASN A 273 -19.62 4.67 5.98
N LEU A 274 -18.43 4.57 5.37
CA LEU A 274 -17.19 4.45 6.12
C LEU A 274 -16.95 5.70 6.98
N GLN A 275 -16.79 5.49 8.27
CA GLN A 275 -16.47 6.57 9.21
C GLN A 275 -15.03 7.04 9.01
N ASN A 276 -14.79 8.33 9.17
CA ASN A 276 -13.42 8.87 9.17
C ASN A 276 -12.80 8.71 10.56
N VAL A 277 -12.16 7.57 10.81
CA VAL A 277 -11.63 7.18 12.10
C VAL A 277 -10.20 6.67 11.96
N PHE A 278 -9.34 7.09 12.88
CA PHE A 278 -8.02 6.52 13.06
C PHE A 278 -7.96 5.97 14.49
N ASN A 279 -8.31 4.69 14.66
CA ASN A 279 -8.31 4.02 15.95
C ASN A 279 -7.33 2.86 15.90
N LEU A 280 -6.11 3.10 16.39
CA LEU A 280 -5.06 2.11 16.52
C LEU A 280 -4.91 1.73 17.99
N GLN A 281 -5.37 0.54 18.34
CA GLN A 281 -5.23 -0.03 19.68
C GLN A 281 -4.13 -1.08 19.65
N THR A 282 -3.09 -0.88 20.46
CA THR A 282 -1.92 -1.76 20.50
C THR A 282 -1.75 -2.37 21.88
N THR A 283 -1.15 -3.56 21.91
CA THR A 283 -0.68 -4.20 23.13
C THR A 283 0.81 -3.99 23.28
N ALA A 284 1.28 -3.81 24.51
CA ALA A 284 2.71 -3.75 24.84
C ALA A 284 3.11 -5.01 25.60
N ASN A 285 4.21 -5.63 25.18
CA ASN A 285 4.81 -6.77 25.85
C ASN A 285 6.30 -6.53 26.06
N ILE A 286 6.76 -6.69 27.30
CA ILE A 286 8.16 -6.58 27.69
C ILE A 286 8.52 -7.91 28.34
N SER A 287 9.43 -8.66 27.73
CA SER A 287 9.92 -9.91 28.31
C SER A 287 10.74 -9.61 29.57
N PHE A 288 10.88 -10.59 30.47
CA PHE A 288 11.73 -10.45 31.65
C PHE A 288 13.21 -10.27 31.30
N ASP A 289 13.67 -10.88 30.21
CA ASP A 289 15.02 -10.67 29.68
C ASP A 289 15.23 -9.20 29.29
N GLU A 290 14.24 -8.61 28.62
CA GLU A 290 14.31 -7.21 28.19
C GLU A 290 14.13 -6.24 29.35
N ALA A 291 13.22 -6.53 30.29
CA ALA A 291 13.09 -5.77 31.53
C ALA A 291 14.40 -5.80 32.35
N THR A 292 15.07 -6.95 32.41
CA THR A 292 16.40 -7.11 33.01
C THR A 292 17.45 -6.30 32.27
N ARG A 293 17.47 -6.33 30.93
CA ARG A 293 18.40 -5.54 30.11
C ARG A 293 18.23 -4.04 30.37
N LEU A 294 16.99 -3.55 30.38
CA LEU A 294 16.65 -2.15 30.66
C LEU A 294 17.05 -1.75 32.10
N ALA A 295 16.76 -2.61 33.08
CA ALA A 295 17.17 -2.39 34.46
C ALA A 295 18.70 -2.33 34.61
N LYS A 296 19.44 -3.22 33.94
CA LYS A 296 20.91 -3.19 33.92
C LYS A 296 21.43 -1.90 33.30
N GLN A 297 20.91 -1.52 32.13
CA GLN A 297 21.28 -0.26 31.47
C GLN A 297 21.01 0.96 32.36
N GLN A 298 19.94 0.93 33.15
CA GLN A 298 19.55 2.04 34.00
C GLN A 298 20.25 2.07 35.36
N PHE A 299 20.61 0.93 35.95
CA PHE A 299 21.00 0.84 37.36
C PHE A 299 22.33 0.15 37.61
N GLN A 300 22.78 -0.76 36.74
CA GLN A 300 24.02 -1.49 36.96
C GLN A 300 25.21 -0.53 36.97
N ASP A 301 26.14 -0.78 37.89
CA ASP A 301 27.34 0.00 38.15
C ASP A 301 27.10 1.45 38.62
N LYS A 302 25.85 1.84 38.87
CA LYS A 302 25.52 3.14 39.45
C LYS A 302 25.62 3.10 40.96
N GLU A 303 26.04 4.25 41.50
CA GLU A 303 26.16 4.49 42.93
C GLU A 303 25.04 5.43 43.39
N PHE A 304 24.42 5.07 44.50
CA PHE A 304 23.35 5.86 45.12
C PHE A 304 23.77 6.25 46.53
N PRO A 305 23.74 7.56 46.88
CA PRO A 305 23.99 7.99 48.25
C PRO A 305 22.87 7.48 49.16
N MET A 306 23.24 6.98 50.34
CA MET A 306 22.31 6.59 51.39
C MET A 306 22.08 7.78 52.34
N SER A 307 22.89 7.86 53.40
CA SER A 307 22.80 8.91 54.43
C SER A 307 23.76 10.09 54.19
N SER A 308 24.81 9.89 53.39
CA SER A 308 25.77 10.91 53.00
C SER A 308 26.44 10.55 51.66
N GLU A 309 27.11 11.51 51.03
CA GLU A 309 27.90 11.29 49.80
C GLU A 309 29.06 10.30 49.98
N GLU A 310 29.54 10.10 51.20
CA GLU A 310 30.60 9.13 51.50
C GLU A 310 30.04 7.70 51.65
N LYS A 311 28.74 7.58 51.91
CA LYS A 311 28.04 6.32 52.17
C LYS A 311 27.19 5.94 50.96
N LYS A 312 27.84 5.35 49.97
CA LYS A 312 27.19 4.94 48.72
C LYS A 312 26.91 3.45 48.67
N VAL A 313 25.79 3.10 48.06
CA VAL A 313 25.45 1.75 47.65
C VAL A 313 25.61 1.66 46.14
N LYS A 314 26.42 0.70 45.70
CA LYS A 314 26.61 0.40 44.28
C LYS A 314 25.80 -0.84 43.90
N ILE A 315 25.04 -0.77 42.80
CA ILE A 315 24.35 -1.93 42.23
C ILE A 315 25.31 -2.65 41.29
N THR A 316 25.69 -3.88 41.60
CA THR A 316 26.63 -4.67 40.79
C THR A 316 25.94 -5.58 39.78
N ASP A 317 24.73 -6.02 40.09
CA ASP A 317 23.89 -6.76 39.15
C ASP A 317 22.41 -6.52 39.48
N ILE A 318 21.55 -6.65 38.48
CA ILE A 318 20.11 -6.51 38.64
C ILE A 318 19.38 -7.45 37.69
N SER A 319 18.35 -8.12 38.20
CA SER A 319 17.47 -8.99 37.42
C SER A 319 16.01 -8.73 37.73
N VAL A 320 15.16 -8.92 36.72
CA VAL A 320 13.72 -8.73 36.82
C VAL A 320 13.06 -10.03 36.36
N TYR A 321 12.26 -10.65 37.22
CA TYR A 321 11.61 -11.92 36.92
C TYR A 321 10.22 -12.04 37.57
N GLN A 322 9.45 -13.02 37.12
CA GLN A 322 8.12 -13.30 37.68
C GLN A 322 8.23 -14.23 38.89
N GLU A 323 7.48 -13.92 39.93
CA GLU A 323 7.18 -14.85 41.01
C GLU A 323 5.67 -14.85 41.32
N LYS A 324 4.98 -15.90 40.87
CA LYS A 324 3.51 -16.01 40.88
C LYS A 324 2.87 -14.83 40.11
N GLU A 325 2.09 -13.97 40.77
CA GLU A 325 1.47 -12.80 40.17
C GLU A 325 2.32 -11.52 40.28
N ASN A 326 3.45 -11.58 40.97
CA ASN A 326 4.28 -10.41 41.21
C ASN A 326 5.50 -10.41 40.31
N ILE A 327 6.01 -9.21 40.06
CA ILE A 327 7.36 -9.00 39.55
C ILE A 327 8.30 -8.87 40.74
N VAL A 328 9.46 -9.50 40.64
CA VAL A 328 10.57 -9.37 41.57
C VAL A 328 11.72 -8.67 40.85
N ILE A 329 12.25 -7.62 41.48
CA ILE A 329 13.51 -6.99 41.12
C ILE A 329 14.53 -7.45 42.15
N GLU A 330 15.50 -8.24 41.71
CA GLU A 330 16.63 -8.67 42.54
C GLU A 330 17.84 -7.82 42.19
N ALA A 331 18.35 -7.05 43.15
CA ALA A 331 19.51 -6.19 42.98
C ALA A 331 20.65 -6.61 43.92
N HIS A 332 21.81 -6.89 43.36
CA HIS A 332 23.02 -7.21 44.11
C HIS A 332 23.75 -5.90 44.41
N THR A 333 24.06 -5.67 45.67
CA THR A 333 24.62 -4.41 46.14
C THR A 333 25.96 -4.57 46.83
N THR A 334 26.82 -3.56 46.67
CA THR A 334 28.09 -3.43 47.37
C THR A 334 28.30 -2.02 47.93
N GLY A 335 29.31 -1.83 48.77
CA GLY A 335 29.62 -0.54 49.41
C GLY A 335 29.07 -0.49 50.84
N GLU A 336 28.28 0.54 51.14
CA GLU A 336 27.63 0.70 52.46
C GLU A 336 26.71 -0.49 52.81
N VAL A 337 26.05 -1.07 51.79
CA VAL A 337 25.16 -2.24 51.93
C VAL A 337 25.65 -3.36 51.02
N ASN A 338 26.30 -4.36 51.62
CA ASN A 338 26.77 -5.56 50.91
C ASN A 338 25.74 -6.70 51.07
N GLY A 339 24.95 -6.94 50.02
CA GLY A 339 23.87 -7.94 50.07
C GLY A 339 23.06 -8.06 48.79
N THR A 340 21.91 -8.70 48.90
CA THR A 340 20.93 -8.84 47.81
C THR A 340 19.59 -8.29 48.27
N ALA A 341 19.09 -7.26 47.58
CA ALA A 341 17.79 -6.68 47.78
C ALA A 341 16.76 -7.32 46.85
N PHE A 342 15.62 -7.73 47.40
CA PHE A 342 14.47 -8.27 46.67
C PHE A 342 13.30 -7.30 46.83
N ILE A 343 12.91 -6.64 45.74
CA ILE A 343 11.76 -5.73 45.70
C ILE A 343 10.65 -6.44 44.93
N LYS A 344 9.51 -6.67 45.57
CA LYS A 344 8.41 -7.43 44.99
C LYS A 344 7.14 -6.60 44.93
N GLY A 345 6.42 -6.69 43.82
CA GLY A 345 5.15 -5.98 43.68
C GLY A 345 4.39 -6.27 42.40
N LYS A 346 3.25 -5.60 42.24
CA LYS A 346 2.44 -5.66 41.02
C LYS A 346 2.76 -4.49 40.10
N PRO A 347 3.04 -4.72 38.81
CA PRO A 347 3.30 -3.64 37.87
C PRO A 347 2.00 -2.89 37.54
N TYR A 348 2.12 -1.59 37.28
CA TYR A 348 1.05 -0.77 36.71
C TYR A 348 1.63 0.27 35.77
N TYR A 349 0.84 0.71 34.79
CA TYR A 349 1.21 1.81 33.92
C TYR A 349 0.73 3.13 34.51
N SER A 350 1.66 4.07 34.76
CA SER A 350 1.34 5.45 35.10
C SER A 350 1.18 6.25 33.80
N ALA A 351 -0.06 6.62 33.48
CA ALA A 351 -0.36 7.43 32.30
C ALA A 351 0.20 8.87 32.38
N GLU A 352 0.33 9.42 33.59
CA GLU A 352 0.88 10.76 33.83
C GLU A 352 2.40 10.79 33.56
N GLU A 353 3.14 9.81 34.08
CA GLU A 353 4.59 9.76 33.94
C GLU A 353 5.08 8.97 32.73
N HIS A 354 4.17 8.32 32.00
CA HIS A 354 4.48 7.44 30.87
C HIS A 354 5.48 6.32 31.25
N LYS A 355 5.32 5.75 32.44
CA LYS A 355 6.23 4.75 33.01
C LYS A 355 5.49 3.53 33.52
N ILE A 356 6.13 2.37 33.40
CA ILE A 356 5.73 1.18 34.15
C ILE A 356 6.33 1.30 35.55
N LYS A 357 5.46 1.31 36.55
CA LYS A 357 5.82 1.40 37.96
C LYS A 357 5.45 0.13 38.69
N LEU A 358 6.07 -0.07 39.84
CA LEU A 358 5.83 -1.22 40.70
C LEU A 358 5.12 -0.75 41.97
N ASN A 359 3.91 -1.27 42.23
CA ASN A 359 3.30 -1.16 43.55
C ASN A 359 3.99 -2.16 44.47
N VAL A 360 4.98 -1.69 45.21
CA VAL A 360 5.81 -2.52 46.09
C VAL A 360 4.93 -3.07 47.22
N THR A 361 4.89 -4.39 47.33
CA THR A 361 4.15 -5.12 48.37
C THR A 361 5.06 -5.73 49.41
N ASP A 362 6.32 -5.99 49.04
CA ASP A 362 7.30 -6.62 49.91
C ASP A 362 8.71 -6.17 49.53
N PHE A 363 9.55 -6.00 50.54
CA PHE A 363 10.97 -5.66 50.41
C PHE A 363 11.77 -6.50 51.40
N ASN A 364 12.75 -7.23 50.89
CA ASN A 364 13.64 -8.04 51.71
C ASN A 364 15.10 -7.76 51.34
N LEU A 365 15.94 -7.50 52.34
CA LEU A 365 17.37 -7.32 52.16
C LEU A 365 18.11 -8.47 52.86
N LYS A 366 18.85 -9.27 52.09
CA LYS A 366 19.73 -10.31 52.61
C LYS A 366 21.16 -9.78 52.65
N THR A 367 21.62 -9.37 53.83
CA THR A 367 23.01 -8.94 54.03
C THR A 367 23.87 -10.11 54.52
N LYS A 368 25.18 -10.02 54.28
CA LYS A 368 26.14 -10.97 54.89
C LYS A 368 26.47 -10.62 56.35
N ASN A 369 26.02 -9.46 56.83
CA ASN A 369 26.30 -8.95 58.17
C ASN A 369 25.08 -9.13 59.07
N PHE A 370 25.19 -10.03 60.06
CA PHE A 370 24.13 -10.41 60.99
C PHE A 370 23.57 -9.26 61.88
N PHE A 371 24.11 -8.04 61.77
CA PHE A 371 23.80 -6.87 62.61
C PHE A 371 23.10 -5.71 61.87
N GLN A 372 22.68 -5.91 60.62
CA GLN A 372 21.87 -4.93 59.88
C GLN A 372 20.54 -5.59 59.47
N ASN A 373 19.62 -5.71 60.41
CA ASN A 373 18.21 -6.02 60.19
C ASN A 373 17.35 -4.88 60.72
#